data_AF-A0A927H550-F1
#
_entry.id   AF-A0A927H550-F1
#
_cell.length_a   1.000
_cell.length_b   1.000
_cell.length_c   1.000
_cell.angle_alpha   90.00
_cell.angle_beta   90.00
_cell.angle_gamma   90.00
#
_symmetry.space_group_name_H-M   'P 1'
#
loop_
_entity.id
_entity.type
_entity.pdbx_description
1 polymer ?
#
loop_
_entity_poly.entity_id
_entity_poly.type
_entity_poly.pdbx_seq_one_letter_code
_entity_poly.pdbx_strand_id
1 'polypeptide(L)'
;MRISHAEHNGIAIHYYDTIDESDPERTPLVICPGLSETAEEYFDLAEAALPARCIALSFRGRGRSATANIRPVAVTGIQRDSARIDLESPLAMPVFVARGLREGSLVTDDDLARYKRMCRDLAIAEYPRSGHSLKGADKEIFYGDMIRFLERNDRKGKP
;
A
#
# COMPACT_ATOMS: atom_id res chain seq x y z
N MET A 1 8.01 -18.23 -3.21
CA MET A 1 8.34 -16.83 -2.91
C MET A 1 9.46 -16.40 -3.82
N ARG A 2 9.24 -15.32 -4.57
CA ARG A 2 10.16 -14.84 -5.60
C ARG A 2 10.60 -13.41 -5.31
N ILE A 3 11.91 -13.19 -5.32
CA ILE A 3 12.54 -11.87 -5.30
C ILE A 3 13.15 -11.66 -6.68
N SER A 4 12.76 -10.60 -7.38
CA SER A 4 13.18 -10.39 -8.77
C SER A 4 13.11 -8.92 -9.18
N HIS A 5 13.39 -8.66 -10.45
CA HIS A 5 13.33 -7.35 -11.06
C HIS A 5 12.42 -7.37 -12.28
N ALA A 6 11.62 -6.32 -12.44
CA ALA A 6 10.91 -6.02 -13.68
C ALA A 6 11.65 -4.90 -14.40
N GLU A 7 11.95 -5.08 -15.68
CA GLU A 7 12.70 -4.08 -16.47
C GLU A 7 11.79 -3.33 -17.44
N HIS A 8 11.91 -2.01 -17.47
CA HIS A 8 11.25 -1.16 -18.47
C HIS A 8 12.15 0.02 -18.84
N ASN A 9 12.43 0.20 -20.14
CA ASN A 9 13.29 1.28 -20.66
C ASN A 9 14.66 1.37 -19.96
N GLY A 10 15.29 0.23 -19.70
CA GLY A 10 16.60 0.14 -19.03
C GLY A 10 16.56 0.40 -17.52
N ILE A 11 15.36 0.42 -16.92
CA ILE A 11 15.18 0.67 -15.49
C ILE A 11 14.61 -0.59 -14.85
N ALA A 12 15.40 -1.18 -13.95
CA ALA A 12 15.02 -2.34 -13.18
C ALA A 12 14.32 -1.93 -11.88
N ILE A 13 13.09 -2.43 -11.66
CA ILE A 13 12.31 -2.27 -10.44
C ILE A 13 12.33 -3.59 -9.68
N HIS A 14 12.94 -3.57 -8.50
CA HIS A 14 12.93 -4.68 -7.56
C HIS A 14 11.54 -4.90 -6.99
N TYR A 15 11.12 -6.16 -6.94
CA TYR A 15 9.88 -6.55 -6.30
C TYR A 15 10.01 -7.90 -5.60
N TYR A 16 9.11 -8.07 -4.64
CA TYR A 16 8.83 -9.29 -3.91
C TYR A 16 7.46 -9.83 -4.34
N ASP A 17 7.33 -11.14 -4.54
CA ASP A 17 6.11 -11.79 -5.02
C ASP A 17 5.89 -13.16 -4.35
N THR A 18 4.72 -13.36 -3.74
CA THR A 18 4.34 -14.63 -3.08
C THR A 18 3.68 -15.65 -4.00
N ILE A 19 3.79 -15.48 -5.33
CA ILE A 19 3.06 -16.29 -6.33
C ILE A 19 3.11 -17.80 -6.09
N ASP A 20 4.23 -18.36 -5.63
CA ASP A 20 4.40 -19.80 -5.46
C ASP A 20 3.60 -20.37 -4.27
N GLU A 21 3.24 -19.52 -3.30
CA GLU A 21 2.47 -19.85 -2.10
C GLU A 21 1.01 -19.40 -2.17
N SER A 22 0.58 -18.85 -3.30
CA SER A 22 -0.70 -18.14 -3.42
C SER A 22 -1.80 -18.96 -4.10
N ASP A 23 -3.03 -18.74 -3.67
CA ASP A 23 -4.23 -19.26 -4.33
C ASP A 23 -4.66 -18.31 -5.47
N PRO A 24 -4.67 -18.76 -6.74
CA PRO A 24 -5.03 -17.91 -7.88
C PRO A 24 -6.49 -17.43 -7.87
N GLU A 25 -7.36 -18.04 -7.06
CA GLU A 25 -8.76 -17.65 -6.89
C GLU A 25 -8.95 -16.53 -5.84
N ARG A 26 -7.85 -15.95 -5.34
CA ARG A 26 -7.83 -14.84 -4.39
C ARG A 26 -7.43 -13.54 -5.07
N THR A 27 -8.03 -12.43 -4.63
CA THR A 27 -7.66 -11.10 -5.13
C THR A 27 -6.20 -10.82 -4.75
N PRO A 28 -5.32 -10.50 -5.72
CA PRO A 28 -3.93 -10.17 -5.41
C PRO A 28 -3.83 -8.80 -4.73
N LEU A 29 -2.93 -8.69 -3.76
CA LEU A 29 -2.53 -7.45 -3.12
C LEU A 29 -1.26 -6.89 -3.80
N VAL A 30 -1.36 -5.72 -4.41
CA VAL A 30 -0.20 -4.96 -4.88
C VAL A 30 0.09 -3.84 -3.89
N ILE A 31 1.30 -3.85 -3.32
CA ILE A 31 1.75 -2.87 -2.34
C ILE A 31 2.62 -1.82 -3.04
N CYS A 32 2.17 -0.56 -2.96
CA CYS A 32 2.92 0.62 -3.36
C CYS A 32 3.44 1.31 -2.09
N PRO A 33 4.73 1.17 -1.73
CA PRO A 33 5.23 1.68 -0.46
C PRO A 33 5.26 3.20 -0.35
N GLY A 34 5.44 3.72 0.87
CA GLY A 34 5.74 5.12 1.09
C GLY A 34 7.10 5.55 0.53
N LEU A 35 7.35 6.86 0.54
CA LEU A 35 8.48 7.49 -0.15
C LEU A 35 9.85 6.89 0.20
N SER A 36 10.04 6.41 1.43
CA SER A 36 11.32 5.90 1.94
C SER A 36 11.33 4.39 2.16
N GLU A 37 10.22 3.72 1.89
CA GLU A 37 10.04 2.31 2.20
C GLU A 37 10.51 1.41 1.07
N THR A 38 10.88 0.17 1.40
CA THR A 38 11.27 -0.86 0.42
C THR A 38 10.33 -2.06 0.44
N ALA A 39 10.36 -2.89 -0.60
CA ALA A 39 9.56 -4.12 -0.69
C ALA A 39 9.73 -5.06 0.52
N GLU A 40 10.95 -5.14 1.05
CA GLU A 40 11.31 -5.99 2.18
C GLU A 40 10.59 -5.63 3.48
N GLU A 41 10.18 -4.37 3.65
CA GLU A 41 9.45 -3.92 4.84
C GLU A 41 8.00 -4.42 4.90
N TYR A 42 7.56 -5.17 3.88
CA TYR A 42 6.22 -5.74 3.80
C TYR A 42 6.21 -7.27 3.85
N PHE A 43 7.33 -7.93 4.15
CA PHE A 43 7.37 -9.40 4.26
C PHE A 43 6.36 -9.94 5.28
N ASP A 44 6.32 -9.37 6.48
CA ASP A 44 5.38 -9.80 7.53
C ASP A 44 3.91 -9.62 7.09
N LEU A 45 3.63 -8.59 6.30
CA LEU A 45 2.29 -8.35 5.76
C LEU A 45 1.94 -9.35 4.67
N ALA A 46 2.90 -9.63 3.78
CA ALA A 46 2.72 -10.59 2.72
C ALA A 46 2.52 -12.00 3.26
N GLU A 47 3.26 -12.39 4.29
CA GLU A 47 3.08 -13.66 4.99
C GLU A 47 1.70 -13.72 5.65
N ALA A 48 1.30 -12.66 6.35
CA ALA A 48 -0.02 -12.59 6.99
C ALA A 48 -1.18 -12.61 5.97
N ALA A 49 -0.96 -12.13 4.74
CA ALA A 49 -1.98 -12.08 3.70
C ALA A 49 -2.18 -13.40 2.95
N LEU A 50 -1.32 -14.40 3.15
CA LEU A 50 -1.50 -15.71 2.50
C LEU A 50 -2.87 -16.33 2.87
N PRO A 51 -3.54 -17.00 1.90
CA PRO A 51 -3.04 -17.39 0.58
C PRO A 51 -3.25 -16.33 -0.52
N ALA A 52 -3.60 -15.08 -0.21
CA ALA A 52 -3.67 -14.04 -1.24
C ALA A 52 -2.28 -13.70 -1.78
N ARG A 53 -2.15 -13.59 -3.11
CA ARG A 53 -0.87 -13.20 -3.73
C ARG A 53 -0.52 -11.76 -3.37
N CYS A 54 0.67 -11.55 -2.81
CA CYS A 54 1.18 -10.24 -2.48
C CYS A 54 2.37 -9.91 -3.39
N ILE A 55 2.33 -8.73 -4.01
CA ILE A 55 3.42 -8.14 -4.79
C ILE A 55 3.80 -6.81 -4.14
N ALA A 56 4.99 -6.72 -3.56
CA ALA A 56 5.53 -5.46 -3.02
C ALA A 56 6.70 -4.98 -3.87
N LEU A 57 6.66 -3.73 -4.31
CA LEU A 57 7.71 -3.14 -5.15
C LEU A 57 8.56 -2.14 -4.36
N SER A 58 9.84 -2.00 -4.69
CA SER A 58 10.63 -0.85 -4.25
C SER A 58 10.59 0.22 -5.35
N PHE A 59 10.16 1.43 -5.05
CA PHE A 59 10.18 2.51 -6.04
C PHE A 59 11.61 2.79 -6.54
N ARG A 60 11.73 3.44 -7.72
CA ARG A 60 13.04 3.81 -8.29
C ARG A 60 13.86 4.62 -7.28
N GLY A 61 15.14 4.29 -7.13
CA GLY A 61 16.02 4.94 -6.16
C GLY A 61 15.77 4.52 -4.71
N ARG A 62 14.99 3.45 -4.48
CA ARG A 62 14.77 2.79 -3.18
C ARG A 62 15.11 1.31 -3.25
N GLY A 63 15.55 0.77 -2.11
CA GLY A 63 15.91 -0.64 -1.96
C GLY A 63 16.87 -1.10 -3.06
N ARG A 64 16.49 -2.18 -3.75
CA ARG A 64 17.28 -2.80 -4.82
C ARG A 64 16.82 -2.40 -6.24
N SER A 65 15.96 -1.39 -6.37
CA SER A 65 15.58 -0.82 -7.67
C SER A 65 16.66 0.14 -8.18
N ALA A 66 16.89 0.15 -9.50
CA ALA A 66 18.02 0.78 -10.20
C ALA A 66 18.67 2.00 -9.48
N THR A 67 19.91 1.73 -9.04
CA THR A 67 21.06 2.49 -8.46
C THR A 67 20.90 3.87 -7.78
N ALA A 68 21.60 3.94 -6.63
CA ALA A 68 21.75 5.01 -5.63
C ALA A 68 20.44 5.50 -4.98
N ASN A 69 20.43 5.52 -3.64
CA ASN A 69 19.37 6.21 -2.88
C ASN A 69 19.05 7.54 -3.55
N ILE A 70 17.78 7.79 -3.82
CA ILE A 70 17.36 9.03 -4.47
C ILE A 70 17.98 10.21 -3.71
N ARG A 71 18.80 11.00 -4.42
CA ARG A 71 19.46 12.15 -3.79
C ARG A 71 18.36 13.11 -3.31
N PRO A 72 18.50 13.77 -2.15
CA PRO A 72 17.51 14.73 -1.66
C PRO A 72 17.13 15.78 -2.72
N VAL A 73 18.09 16.25 -3.52
CA VAL A 73 17.86 17.19 -4.63
C VAL A 73 16.94 16.65 -5.73
N ALA A 74 16.93 15.33 -5.96
CA ALA A 74 16.02 14.71 -6.91
C ALA A 74 14.59 14.61 -6.34
N VAL A 75 14.43 14.36 -5.04
CA VAL A 75 13.11 14.39 -4.38
C VAL A 75 12.51 15.79 -4.47
N THR A 76 13.30 16.82 -4.15
CA THR A 76 12.83 18.22 -4.25
C THR A 76 12.54 18.62 -5.70
N GLY A 77 13.35 18.15 -6.66
CA GLY A 77 13.08 18.33 -8.09
C GLY A 77 11.76 17.68 -8.52
N ILE A 78 11.52 16.42 -8.15
CA ILE A 78 10.25 15.72 -8.43
C ILE A 78 9.08 16.51 -7.84
N GLN A 79 9.17 16.96 -6.58
CA GLN A 79 8.10 17.72 -5.96
C GLN A 79 7.84 19.04 -6.68
N ARG A 80 8.90 19.77 -7.07
CA ARG A 80 8.80 21.03 -7.80
C ARG A 80 8.18 20.87 -9.19
N ASP A 81 8.56 19.79 -9.88
CA ASP A 81 8.20 19.57 -11.28
C ASP A 81 6.89 18.75 -11.43
N SER A 82 6.34 18.24 -10.32
CA SER A 82 5.07 17.49 -10.30
C SER A 82 3.87 18.43 -10.27
N ALA A 83 2.87 18.13 -11.10
CA ALA A 83 1.54 18.71 -10.95
C ALA A 83 0.71 17.87 -9.99
N ARG A 84 0.11 18.50 -8.97
CA ARG A 84 -0.91 17.85 -8.14
C ARG A 84 -2.14 17.59 -9.00
N ILE A 85 -2.58 16.34 -9.03
CA ILE A 85 -3.85 15.94 -9.64
C ILE A 85 -4.77 15.51 -8.50
N ASP A 86 -5.88 16.22 -8.34
CA ASP A 86 -6.90 15.85 -7.37
C ASP A 86 -7.76 14.72 -7.96
N LEU A 87 -7.67 13.54 -7.35
CA LEU A 87 -8.42 12.35 -7.75
C LEU A 87 -9.83 12.36 -7.14
N GLU A 88 -10.59 13.44 -7.32
CA GLU A 88 -11.93 13.62 -6.70
C GLU A 88 -13.08 13.02 -7.53
N SER A 89 -12.86 11.86 -8.14
CA SER A 89 -13.90 11.14 -8.87
C SER A 89 -14.54 10.03 -8.03
N PRO A 90 -15.84 9.71 -8.23
CA PRO A 90 -16.46 8.57 -7.58
C PRO A 90 -15.69 7.26 -7.86
N LEU A 91 -15.36 6.51 -6.81
CA LEU A 91 -14.70 5.22 -6.89
C LEU A 91 -15.75 4.11 -6.81
N ALA A 92 -15.83 3.30 -7.87
CA ALA A 92 -16.76 2.18 -7.98
C ALA A 92 -16.28 0.92 -7.24
N MET A 93 -15.02 0.89 -6.80
CA MET A 93 -14.41 -0.23 -6.08
C MET A 93 -14.52 -0.07 -4.55
N PRO A 94 -14.50 -1.18 -3.79
CA PRO A 94 -14.36 -1.13 -2.34
C PRO A 94 -13.05 -0.45 -1.94
N VAL A 95 -13.10 0.41 -0.94
CA VAL A 95 -11.93 1.12 -0.41
C VAL A 95 -11.80 0.88 1.09
N PHE A 96 -10.58 0.62 1.55
CA PHE A 96 -10.22 0.56 2.96
C PHE A 96 -9.29 1.72 3.29
N VAL A 97 -9.66 2.51 4.29
CA VAL A 97 -8.84 3.62 4.81
C VAL A 97 -8.45 3.32 6.24
N ALA A 98 -7.14 3.27 6.45
CA ALA A 98 -6.51 3.05 7.75
C ALA A 98 -5.84 4.35 8.21
N ARG A 99 -6.12 4.80 9.44
CA ARG A 99 -5.46 6.00 10.00
C ARG A 99 -5.09 5.87 11.47
N GLY A 100 -3.99 6.52 11.85
CA GLY A 100 -3.62 6.68 13.25
C GLY A 100 -4.37 7.84 13.91
N LEU A 101 -4.48 7.82 15.23
CA LEU A 101 -5.10 8.91 16.01
C LEU A 101 -4.09 9.70 16.87
N ARG A 102 -2.81 9.33 16.83
CA ARG A 102 -1.75 10.10 17.51
C ARG A 102 -1.23 11.24 16.65
N GLU A 103 -0.46 12.12 17.29
CA GLU A 103 0.30 13.17 16.62
C GLU A 103 1.09 12.63 15.42
N GLY A 104 1.09 13.40 14.33
CA GLY A 104 1.73 13.02 13.08
C GLY A 104 0.89 12.09 12.20
N SER A 105 -0.38 11.79 12.52
CA SER A 105 -1.31 11.19 11.55
C SER A 105 -1.56 12.15 10.39
N LEU A 106 -1.58 11.60 9.16
CA LEU A 106 -1.70 12.39 7.93
C LEU A 106 -3.11 12.39 7.35
N VAL A 107 -4.02 11.56 7.87
CA VAL A 107 -5.40 11.44 7.38
C VAL A 107 -6.35 12.11 8.36
N THR A 108 -6.86 13.27 7.97
CA THR A 108 -7.73 14.11 8.80
C THR A 108 -9.21 13.69 8.72
N ASP A 109 -10.05 14.27 9.57
CA ASP A 109 -11.51 14.08 9.50
C ASP A 109 -12.10 14.63 8.20
N ASP A 110 -11.54 15.72 7.66
CA ASP A 110 -11.94 16.29 6.38
C ASP A 110 -11.61 15.34 5.22
N ASP A 111 -10.46 14.66 5.28
CA ASP A 111 -10.11 13.62 4.32
C ASP A 111 -11.09 12.44 4.40
N LEU A 112 -11.46 11.99 5.59
CA LEU A 112 -12.46 10.93 5.75
C LEU A 112 -13.83 11.36 5.22
N ALA A 113 -14.25 12.60 5.48
CA ALA A 113 -15.49 13.15 4.92
C ALA A 113 -15.44 13.18 3.39
N ARG A 114 -14.28 13.52 2.80
CA ARG A 114 -14.04 13.48 1.36
C ARG A 114 -14.13 12.05 0.81
N TYR A 115 -13.46 11.09 1.43
CA TYR A 115 -13.50 9.68 1.01
C TYR A 115 -14.91 9.08 1.10
N LYS A 116 -15.69 9.44 2.13
CA LYS A 116 -17.10 9.02 2.26
C LYS A 116 -17.98 9.53 1.11
N ARG A 117 -17.66 10.68 0.51
CA ARG A 117 -18.37 11.19 -0.68
C ARG A 117 -17.92 10.48 -1.97
N MET A 118 -16.65 10.11 -2.06
CA MET A 118 -16.08 9.50 -3.25
C MET A 118 -16.39 8.00 -3.36
N CYS A 119 -16.39 7.27 -2.24
CA CYS A 119 -16.41 5.81 -2.23
C CYS A 119 -17.79 5.27 -1.85
N ARG A 120 -18.39 4.41 -2.69
CA ARG A 120 -19.68 3.77 -2.39
C ARG A 120 -19.58 2.65 -1.35
N ASP A 121 -18.47 1.92 -1.34
CA ASP A 121 -18.16 0.88 -0.34
C ASP A 121 -16.85 1.28 0.33
N LEU A 122 -16.96 1.91 1.52
CA LEU A 122 -15.83 2.41 2.29
C LEU A 122 -15.78 1.74 3.65
N ALA A 123 -14.65 1.13 3.97
CA ALA A 123 -14.30 0.68 5.32
C ALA A 123 -13.24 1.62 5.90
N ILE A 124 -13.44 2.05 7.15
CA ILE A 124 -12.50 2.92 7.88
C ILE A 124 -12.07 2.19 9.14
N ALA A 125 -10.76 2.16 9.40
CA ALA A 125 -10.19 1.67 10.66
C ALA A 125 -9.27 2.72 11.27
N GLU A 126 -9.37 2.86 12.60
CA GLU A 126 -8.66 3.87 13.37
C GLU A 126 -7.78 3.22 14.43
N TYR A 127 -6.54 3.67 14.52
CA TYR A 127 -5.48 3.03 15.29
C TYR A 127 -4.98 3.98 16.39
N PRO A 128 -5.47 3.84 17.64
CA PRO A 128 -5.28 4.83 18.70
C PRO A 128 -3.84 4.92 19.21
N ARG A 129 -3.00 3.92 18.94
CA ARG A 129 -1.60 3.91 19.37
C ARG A 129 -0.64 4.30 18.26
N SER A 130 -1.15 4.69 17.09
CA SER A 130 -0.37 4.98 15.89
C SER A 130 -0.55 6.42 15.40
N GLY A 131 0.51 6.99 14.82
CA GLY A 131 0.51 8.26 14.08
C GLY A 131 0.44 7.99 12.56
N HIS A 132 1.37 8.52 11.77
CA HIS A 132 1.47 8.16 10.34
C HIS A 132 1.90 6.71 10.10
N SER A 133 2.71 6.12 10.98
CA SER A 133 3.19 4.75 10.84
C SER A 133 2.27 3.79 11.59
N LEU A 134 1.53 2.97 10.84
CA LEU A 134 0.61 1.96 11.38
C LEU A 134 1.29 0.61 11.63
N LYS A 135 2.47 0.39 11.06
CA LYS A 135 3.27 -0.84 11.23
C LYS A 135 4.01 -0.91 12.57
N GLY A 136 3.75 0.04 13.47
CA GLY A 136 4.31 0.09 14.81
C GLY A 136 3.38 -0.55 15.85
N ALA A 137 2.86 0.26 16.78
CA ALA A 137 2.15 -0.22 17.96
C ALA A 137 0.81 -0.94 17.66
N ASP A 138 0.18 -0.67 16.51
CA ASP A 138 -1.08 -1.30 16.10
C ASP A 138 -0.92 -2.28 14.92
N LYS A 139 0.30 -2.72 14.62
CA LYS A 139 0.63 -3.55 13.44
C LYS A 139 -0.27 -4.76 13.28
N GLU A 140 -0.45 -5.56 14.33
CA GLU A 140 -1.19 -6.82 14.26
C GLU A 140 -2.68 -6.58 13.97
N ILE A 141 -3.25 -5.54 14.58
CA ILE A 141 -4.65 -5.14 14.38
C ILE A 141 -4.81 -4.60 12.95
N PHE A 142 -3.89 -3.74 12.52
CA PHE A 142 -3.87 -3.18 11.17
C PHE A 142 -3.82 -4.27 10.09
N TYR A 143 -2.93 -5.25 10.25
CA TYR A 143 -2.82 -6.36 9.30
C TYR A 143 -4.10 -7.21 9.30
N GLY A 144 -4.64 -7.54 10.47
CA GLY A 144 -5.89 -8.29 10.59
C GLY A 144 -7.08 -7.59 9.95
N ASP A 145 -7.20 -6.27 10.09
CA ASP A 145 -8.28 -5.48 9.46
C ASP A 145 -8.19 -5.51 7.93
N MET A 146 -6.98 -5.35 7.40
CA MET A 146 -6.74 -5.39 5.97
C MET A 146 -7.04 -6.76 5.37
N ILE A 147 -6.64 -7.85 6.04
CA ILE A 147 -6.92 -9.22 5.59
C ILE A 147 -8.43 -9.47 5.59
N ARG A 148 -9.13 -9.11 6.67
CA ARG A 148 -10.60 -9.24 6.74
C ARG A 148 -11.29 -8.44 5.63
N PHE A 149 -10.77 -7.26 5.28
CA PHE A 149 -11.28 -6.49 4.17
C PHE A 149 -11.08 -7.22 2.82
N LEU A 150 -9.90 -7.80 2.57
CA LEU A 150 -9.64 -8.58 1.36
C LEU A 150 -10.59 -9.80 1.27
N GLU A 151 -10.68 -10.60 2.33
CA GLU A 151 -11.55 -11.79 2.36
C GLU A 151 -13.03 -11.47 2.14
N ARG A 152 -13.50 -10.34 2.69
CA ARG A 152 -14.87 -9.87 2.47
C ARG A 152 -15.14 -9.58 1.00
N ASN A 153 -14.16 -9.02 0.28
CA ASN A 153 -14.33 -8.63 -1.11
C ASN A 153 -14.09 -9.80 -2.08
N ASP A 154 -13.24 -10.77 -1.74
CA ASP A 154 -13.13 -12.05 -2.47
C ASP A 154 -14.48 -12.75 -2.57
N ARG A 155 -15.27 -12.76 -1.48
CA ARG A 155 -16.60 -13.41 -1.46
C ARG A 155 -17.64 -12.68 -2.31
N LYS A 156 -17.51 -11.36 -2.49
CA LYS A 156 -18.44 -10.57 -3.31
C LYS A 156 -18.19 -10.73 -4.81
N GLY A 157 -16.95 -11.08 -5.20
CA GLY A 157 -16.54 -11.22 -6.60
C GLY A 157 -16.75 -12.62 -7.19
N LYS A 158 -17.18 -13.60 -6.39
CA LYS A 158 -17.47 -14.96 -6.86
C LYS A 158 -18.96 -15.08 -7.23
N PRO A 159 -19.30 -15.66 -8.40
CA PRO A 159 -20.68 -15.85 -8.85
C PRO A 159 -21.49 -16.75 -7.91
#